data_AF-A0A0F7IGE2-F1
#
_entry.id   AF-A0A0F7IGE2-F1
#
_cell.length_a   1.000
_cell.length_b   1.000
_cell.length_c   1.000
_cell.angle_alpha   90.00
_cell.angle_beta   90.00
_cell.angle_gamma   90.00
#
_symmetry.space_group_name_H-M   'P 1'
#
loop_
_entity.id
_entity.type
_entity.pdbx_description
1 polymer ?
#
loop_
_entity_poly.entity_id
_entity_poly.type
_entity_poly.pdbx_seq_one_letter_code
_entity_poly.pdbx_strand_id
1 'polypeptide(L)'
;MFYTEDRLNNWIERIKDEELDLESGKGLEVFDKMLDDYIIACLNLLKSIREREVTKKDALKFIEESKPLLDRSYDVGDDVKAELLEMTKENMKVVAKGLELTIAGKVSRKSFEKLLEDAIKKEKSGDLEGAFEDMAKMAAKALAGERLPEDLEIPDEDLFVIGWLDAIDAISTVHHLIEIDRTEVEDDLE
;
A
#
# COMPACT_ATOMS: atom_id res chain seq x y z
N MET A 1 3.55 -17.28 6.07
CA MET A 1 2.28 -16.55 6.08
C MET A 1 2.60 -15.09 5.74
N PHE A 2 1.82 -14.45 4.88
CA PHE A 2 2.16 -13.15 4.28
C PHE A 2 1.94 -11.96 5.23
N TYR A 3 0.68 -11.78 5.65
CA TYR A 3 0.26 -10.80 6.62
C TYR A 3 -0.79 -11.46 7.49
N THR A 4 -0.51 -11.56 8.78
CA THR A 4 -1.28 -12.38 9.73
C THR A 4 -2.21 -11.52 10.57
N GLU A 5 -3.28 -12.12 11.09
CA GLU A 5 -4.15 -11.46 12.07
C GLU A 5 -3.38 -10.96 13.31
N ASP A 6 -2.43 -11.74 13.85
CA ASP A 6 -1.60 -11.32 14.99
C ASP A 6 -0.79 -10.05 14.68
N ARG A 7 -0.18 -9.99 13.49
CA ARG A 7 0.57 -8.81 13.02
C ARG A 7 -0.32 -7.58 12.90
N LEU A 8 -1.53 -7.73 12.35
CA LEU A 8 -2.51 -6.64 12.28
C LEU A 8 -2.94 -6.20 13.68
N ASN A 9 -3.29 -7.14 14.56
CA ASN A 9 -3.70 -6.86 15.94
C ASN A 9 -2.61 -6.11 16.71
N ASN A 10 -1.33 -6.41 16.49
CA ASN A 10 -0.23 -5.64 17.09
C ASN A 10 -0.26 -4.16 16.68
N TRP A 11 -0.61 -3.85 15.43
CA TRP A 11 -0.80 -2.46 14.99
C TRP A 11 -2.06 -1.84 15.59
N ILE A 12 -3.16 -2.59 15.67
CA ILE A 12 -4.39 -2.11 16.31
C ILE A 12 -4.14 -1.71 17.77
N GLU A 13 -3.41 -2.53 18.53
CA GLU A 13 -3.06 -2.20 19.92
C GLU A 13 -2.13 -0.97 20.01
N ARG A 14 -1.17 -0.81 19.09
CA ARG A 14 -0.34 0.40 19.03
C ARG A 14 -1.18 1.65 18.76
N ILE A 15 -2.10 1.58 17.81
CA ILE A 15 -3.00 2.69 17.48
C ILE A 15 -3.86 3.06 18.70
N LYS A 16 -4.38 2.07 19.44
CA LYS A 16 -5.13 2.31 20.69
C LYS A 16 -4.31 3.10 21.71
N ASP A 17 -3.06 2.72 21.90
CA ASP A 17 -2.18 3.33 22.91
C ASP A 17 -1.59 4.69 22.47
N GLU A 18 -1.62 5.01 21.17
CA GLU A 18 -1.03 6.24 20.62
C GLU A 18 -1.82 7.50 21.03
N GLU A 19 -1.13 8.57 21.41
CA GLU A 19 -1.79 9.87 21.66
C GLU A 19 -1.83 10.69 20.38
N LEU A 20 -3.02 10.91 19.81
CA LEU A 20 -3.19 11.72 18.61
C LEU A 20 -3.40 13.20 18.93
N ASP A 21 -2.69 14.05 18.19
CA ASP A 21 -2.94 15.49 18.10
C ASP A 21 -2.93 15.90 16.63
N LEU A 22 -4.13 16.22 16.10
CA LEU A 22 -4.32 16.61 14.70
C LEU A 22 -3.74 17.99 14.39
N GLU A 23 -3.57 18.87 15.38
CA GLU A 23 -3.01 20.21 15.15
C GLU A 23 -1.49 20.15 14.96
N SER A 24 -0.82 19.31 15.75
CA SER A 24 0.63 19.11 15.65
C SER A 24 1.05 17.96 14.73
N GLY A 25 0.11 17.10 14.34
CA GLY A 25 0.37 15.87 13.59
C GLY A 25 1.01 14.75 14.43
N LYS A 26 1.13 14.93 15.75
CA LYS A 26 1.73 13.93 16.64
C LYS A 26 0.90 12.65 16.64
N GLY A 27 1.56 11.51 16.49
CA GLY A 27 0.96 10.18 16.57
C GLY A 27 0.38 9.69 15.24
N LEU A 28 0.26 10.55 14.22
CA LEU A 28 -0.24 10.14 12.89
C LEU A 28 0.71 9.15 12.20
N GLU A 29 1.99 9.18 12.52
CA GLU A 29 3.00 8.30 11.92
C GLU A 29 2.77 6.81 12.21
N VAL A 30 1.93 6.47 13.20
CA VAL A 30 1.59 5.08 13.50
C VAL A 30 0.86 4.42 12.31
N PHE A 31 0.04 5.19 11.58
CA PHE A 31 -0.72 4.72 10.43
C PHE A 31 0.19 4.52 9.22
N ASP A 32 1.10 5.46 8.97
CA ASP A 32 2.11 5.35 7.91
C ASP A 32 3.00 4.12 8.14
N LYS A 33 3.48 3.94 9.38
CA LYS A 33 4.30 2.76 9.75
C LYS A 33 3.54 1.44 9.58
N MET A 34 2.23 1.43 9.85
CA MET A 34 1.38 0.25 9.61
C MET A 34 1.27 -0.05 8.10
N LEU A 35 1.10 0.97 7.27
CA LEU A 35 1.08 0.82 5.81
C LEU A 35 2.44 0.35 5.26
N ASP A 36 3.54 0.95 5.72
CA ASP A 36 4.90 0.55 5.37
C ASP A 36 5.18 -0.91 5.72
N ASP A 37 4.78 -1.35 6.92
CA ASP A 37 4.92 -2.73 7.37
C ASP A 37 4.19 -3.73 6.45
N TYR A 38 3.03 -3.33 5.93
CA TYR A 38 2.28 -4.09 4.93
C TYR A 38 2.97 -4.11 3.56
N ILE A 39 3.49 -2.95 3.10
CA ILE A 39 4.24 -2.84 1.85
C ILE A 39 5.52 -3.68 1.91
N ILE A 40 6.26 -3.65 3.02
CA ILE A 40 7.43 -4.50 3.26
C ILE A 40 7.05 -5.98 3.18
N ALA A 41 5.90 -6.37 3.74
CA ALA A 41 5.38 -7.73 3.57
C ALA A 41 5.14 -8.08 2.09
N CYS A 42 4.53 -7.17 1.31
CA CYS A 42 4.33 -7.28 -0.14
C CYS A 42 5.63 -7.55 -0.89
N LEU A 43 6.65 -6.72 -0.63
CA LEU A 43 7.95 -6.81 -1.29
C LEU A 43 8.71 -8.10 -0.90
N ASN A 44 8.61 -8.52 0.37
CA ASN A 44 9.19 -9.78 0.83
C ASN A 44 8.51 -11.00 0.19
N LEU A 45 7.19 -10.97 -0.05
CA LEU A 45 6.51 -12.02 -0.78
C LEU A 45 6.97 -12.08 -2.24
N LEU A 46 7.11 -10.93 -2.90
CA LEU A 46 7.65 -10.86 -4.26
C LEU A 46 9.10 -11.41 -4.32
N LYS A 47 9.93 -11.07 -3.34
CA LYS A 47 11.29 -11.61 -3.19
C LYS A 47 11.26 -13.14 -3.06
N SER A 48 10.43 -13.66 -2.16
CA SER A 48 10.26 -15.12 -1.92
C SER A 48 9.82 -15.87 -3.19
N ILE A 49 9.00 -15.24 -4.04
CA ILE A 49 8.62 -15.79 -5.35
C ILE A 49 9.83 -15.83 -6.30
N ARG A 50 10.62 -14.76 -6.37
CA ARG A 50 11.83 -14.72 -7.23
C ARG A 50 12.85 -15.78 -6.80
N GLU A 51 13.02 -15.96 -5.49
CA GLU A 51 13.92 -16.94 -4.87
C GLU A 51 13.36 -18.38 -4.91
N ARG A 52 12.14 -18.55 -5.43
CA ARG A 52 11.42 -19.84 -5.56
C ARG A 52 11.11 -20.51 -4.23
N GLU A 53 11.10 -19.75 -3.14
CA GLU A 53 10.69 -20.22 -1.81
C GLU A 53 9.17 -20.34 -1.70
N VAL A 54 8.43 -19.50 -2.44
CA VAL A 54 6.96 -19.49 -2.48
C VAL A 54 6.49 -19.53 -3.93
N THR A 55 5.50 -20.37 -4.23
CA THR A 55 4.90 -20.39 -5.57
C THR A 55 3.95 -19.20 -5.76
N LYS A 56 3.76 -18.75 -7.01
CA LYS A 56 2.77 -17.70 -7.32
C LYS A 56 1.36 -18.06 -6.83
N LYS A 57 1.00 -19.34 -6.88
CA LYS A 57 -0.30 -19.84 -6.43
C LYS A 57 -0.46 -19.68 -4.93
N ASP A 58 0.55 -20.06 -4.15
CA ASP A 58 0.53 -19.95 -2.70
C ASP A 58 0.55 -18.49 -2.26
N ALA A 59 1.34 -17.65 -2.95
CA ALA A 59 1.35 -16.22 -2.72
C ALA A 59 -0.03 -15.58 -2.90
N LEU A 60 -0.73 -15.89 -4.00
CA LEU A 60 -2.10 -15.42 -4.21
C LEU A 60 -3.08 -15.93 -3.14
N LYS A 61 -2.89 -17.17 -2.65
CA LYS A 61 -3.69 -17.70 -1.55
C LYS A 61 -3.46 -16.91 -0.26
N PHE A 62 -2.21 -16.56 0.06
CA PHE A 62 -1.92 -15.77 1.26
C PHE A 62 -2.53 -14.37 1.21
N ILE A 63 -2.57 -13.74 0.03
CA ILE A 63 -3.23 -12.45 -0.17
C ILE A 63 -4.74 -12.59 0.01
N GLU A 64 -5.35 -13.63 -0.55
CA GLU A 64 -6.78 -13.89 -0.39
C GLU A 64 -7.16 -14.13 1.09
N GLU A 65 -6.30 -14.83 1.83
CA GLU A 65 -6.47 -15.06 3.27
C GLU A 65 -6.37 -13.76 4.11
N SER A 66 -5.65 -12.73 3.62
CA SER A 66 -5.51 -11.46 4.35
C SER A 66 -6.63 -10.46 4.05
N LYS A 67 -7.34 -10.54 2.92
CA LYS A 67 -8.41 -9.59 2.58
C LYS A 67 -9.51 -9.48 3.64
N PRO A 68 -10.05 -10.59 4.19
CA PRO A 68 -11.08 -10.49 5.23
C PRO A 68 -10.59 -9.78 6.49
N LEU A 69 -9.28 -9.66 6.71
CA LEU A 69 -8.74 -8.91 7.84
C LEU A 69 -8.84 -7.39 7.61
N LEU A 70 -8.72 -6.93 6.37
CA LEU A 70 -8.83 -5.51 5.99
C LEU A 70 -10.28 -5.03 5.96
N ASP A 71 -11.22 -5.94 5.71
CA ASP A 71 -12.66 -5.64 5.68
C ASP A 71 -13.31 -5.63 7.07
N ARG A 72 -12.61 -6.12 8.10
CA ARG A 72 -13.10 -6.06 9.49
C ARG A 72 -12.96 -4.64 10.03
N SER A 73 -13.96 -4.22 10.81
CA SER A 73 -13.85 -3.05 11.68
C SER A 73 -13.13 -3.43 12.98
N TYR A 74 -12.29 -2.53 13.47
CA TYR A 74 -11.57 -2.71 14.73
C TYR A 74 -11.92 -1.54 15.65
N ASP A 75 -12.22 -1.86 16.90
CA ASP A 75 -12.39 -0.84 17.94
C ASP A 75 -11.00 -0.35 18.37
N VAL A 76 -10.73 0.93 18.18
CA VAL A 76 -9.49 1.61 18.58
C VAL A 76 -9.71 2.67 19.67
N GLY A 77 -10.90 2.70 20.27
CA GLY A 77 -11.23 3.55 21.42
C GLY A 77 -11.42 5.04 21.12
N ASP A 78 -11.31 5.46 19.86
CA ASP A 78 -11.46 6.84 19.40
C ASP A 78 -11.95 6.88 17.95
N ASP A 79 -12.92 7.75 17.65
CA ASP A 79 -13.56 7.82 16.33
C ASP A 79 -12.61 8.31 15.24
N VAL A 80 -11.72 9.28 15.56
CA VAL A 80 -10.73 9.79 14.61
C VAL A 80 -9.70 8.71 14.28
N LYS A 81 -9.22 7.98 15.29
CA LYS A 81 -8.35 6.81 15.06
C LYS A 81 -9.02 5.77 14.19
N ALA A 82 -10.32 5.54 14.38
CA ALA A 82 -11.07 4.56 13.61
C ALA A 82 -11.20 4.98 12.13
N GLU A 83 -11.46 6.26 11.87
CA GLU A 83 -11.48 6.82 10.51
C GLU A 83 -10.12 6.71 9.82
N LEU A 84 -9.04 7.13 10.49
CA LEU A 84 -7.67 7.03 9.97
C LEU A 84 -7.26 5.57 9.69
N LEU A 85 -7.61 4.65 10.60
CA LEU A 85 -7.38 3.22 10.40
C LEU A 85 -8.13 2.69 9.17
N GLU A 86 -9.38 3.12 8.94
CA GLU A 86 -10.13 2.71 7.75
C GLU A 86 -9.46 3.22 6.48
N MET A 87 -9.00 4.47 6.46
CA MET A 87 -8.22 5.02 5.34
C MET A 87 -6.93 4.22 5.10
N THR A 88 -6.19 3.87 6.16
CA THR A 88 -5.00 3.02 6.05
C THR A 88 -5.34 1.65 5.47
N LYS A 89 -6.44 1.02 5.90
CA LYS A 89 -6.86 -0.29 5.37
C LYS A 89 -7.31 -0.20 3.91
N GLU A 90 -7.98 0.88 3.49
CA GLU A 90 -8.29 1.13 2.08
C GLU A 90 -7.02 1.25 1.23
N ASN A 91 -6.00 1.96 1.73
CA ASN A 91 -4.68 2.00 1.11
C ASN A 91 -4.04 0.60 1.00
N MET A 92 -4.11 -0.20 2.08
CA MET A 92 -3.64 -1.58 2.05
C MET A 92 -4.39 -2.44 1.02
N LYS A 93 -5.70 -2.20 0.77
CA LYS A 93 -6.47 -2.90 -0.27
C LYS A 93 -5.98 -2.55 -1.67
N VAL A 94 -5.63 -1.28 -1.95
CA VAL A 94 -5.01 -0.87 -3.22
C VAL A 94 -3.68 -1.59 -3.43
N VAL A 95 -2.82 -1.62 -2.40
CA VAL A 95 -1.53 -2.33 -2.44
C VAL A 95 -1.74 -3.84 -2.65
N ALA A 96 -2.70 -4.45 -1.94
CA ALA A 96 -3.03 -5.87 -2.07
C ALA A 96 -3.44 -6.20 -3.51
N LYS A 97 -4.29 -5.36 -4.11
CA LYS A 97 -4.74 -5.57 -5.49
C LYS A 97 -3.61 -5.36 -6.49
N GLY A 98 -2.76 -4.36 -6.27
CA GLY A 98 -1.54 -4.16 -7.06
C GLY A 98 -0.62 -5.37 -7.00
N LEU A 99 -0.41 -5.95 -5.81
CA LEU A 99 0.41 -7.15 -5.62
C LEU A 99 -0.14 -8.36 -6.40
N GLU A 100 -1.45 -8.59 -6.40
CA GLU A 100 -2.08 -9.63 -7.24
C GLU A 100 -1.75 -9.45 -8.72
N LEU A 101 -1.87 -8.22 -9.23
CA LEU A 101 -1.57 -7.88 -10.62
C LEU A 101 -0.10 -8.11 -10.94
N THR A 102 0.81 -7.71 -10.05
CA THR A 102 2.26 -7.91 -10.19
C THR A 102 2.61 -9.40 -10.23
N ILE A 103 2.06 -10.22 -9.32
CA ILE A 103 2.29 -11.67 -9.29
C ILE A 103 1.76 -12.32 -10.58
N ALA A 104 0.59 -11.89 -11.05
CA ALA A 104 -0.03 -12.35 -12.29
C ALA A 104 0.69 -11.85 -13.57
N GLY A 105 1.68 -10.95 -13.45
CA GLY A 105 2.36 -10.34 -14.59
C GLY A 105 1.48 -9.40 -15.40
N LYS A 106 0.43 -8.84 -14.79
CA LYS A 106 -0.56 -7.94 -15.40
C LYS A 106 -0.25 -6.46 -15.11
N VAL A 107 1.02 -6.08 -15.17
CA VAL A 107 1.44 -4.69 -14.97
C VAL A 107 1.01 -3.85 -16.18
N SER A 108 0.39 -2.70 -15.91
CA SER A 108 -0.12 -1.81 -16.97
C SER A 108 1.01 -1.16 -17.76
N ARG A 109 0.78 -0.99 -19.07
CA ARG A 109 1.67 -0.21 -19.96
C ARG A 109 1.36 1.28 -19.99
N LYS A 110 0.24 1.70 -19.40
CA LYS A 110 -0.07 3.13 -19.25
C LYS A 110 0.94 3.77 -18.30
N SER A 111 1.20 5.06 -18.49
CA SER A 111 1.99 5.86 -17.56
C SER A 111 1.22 6.11 -16.25
N PHE A 112 1.92 6.60 -15.21
CA PHE A 112 1.29 6.92 -13.93
C PHE A 112 0.28 8.06 -14.09
N GLU A 113 0.63 9.11 -14.83
CA GLU A 113 -0.24 10.24 -15.16
C GLU A 113 -1.51 9.74 -15.83
N LYS A 114 -1.38 8.85 -16.81
CA LYS A 114 -2.55 8.39 -17.55
C LYS A 114 -3.49 7.53 -16.70
N LEU A 115 -2.93 6.72 -15.80
CA LEU A 115 -3.72 5.94 -14.86
C LEU A 115 -4.43 6.85 -13.84
N LEU A 116 -3.73 7.86 -13.32
CA LEU A 116 -4.28 8.83 -12.38
C LEU A 116 -5.43 9.63 -13.02
N GLU A 117 -5.22 10.17 -14.23
CA GLU A 117 -6.26 10.86 -15.00
C GLU A 117 -7.51 9.99 -15.22
N ASP A 118 -7.31 8.74 -15.61
CA ASP A 118 -8.40 7.81 -15.90
C ASP A 118 -9.16 7.46 -14.60
N ALA A 119 -8.43 7.29 -13.49
CA ALA A 119 -9.01 7.04 -12.17
C ALA A 119 -9.86 8.23 -11.68
N ILE A 120 -9.32 9.46 -11.74
CA ILE A 120 -10.04 10.69 -11.38
C ILE A 120 -11.30 10.83 -12.23
N LYS A 121 -11.21 10.60 -13.54
CA LYS A 121 -12.36 10.69 -14.44
C LYS A 121 -13.46 9.70 -14.07
N LYS A 122 -13.07 8.47 -13.71
CA LYS A 122 -14.01 7.42 -13.32
C LYS A 122 -14.69 7.75 -12.00
N GLU A 123 -13.93 8.15 -10.99
CA GLU A 123 -14.48 8.61 -9.71
C GLU A 123 -15.48 9.76 -9.91
N LYS A 124 -15.13 10.79 -10.69
CA LYS A 124 -16.03 11.91 -11.02
C LYS A 124 -17.29 11.48 -11.77
N SER A 125 -17.26 10.34 -12.45
CA SER A 125 -18.42 9.74 -13.11
C SER A 125 -19.21 8.75 -12.25
N GLY A 126 -18.79 8.54 -10.99
CA GLY A 126 -19.39 7.59 -10.05
C GLY A 126 -18.88 6.15 -10.14
N ASP A 127 -17.88 5.88 -10.99
CA ASP A 127 -17.25 4.57 -11.15
C ASP A 127 -16.06 4.41 -10.19
N LEU A 128 -16.37 4.27 -8.89
CA LEU A 128 -15.34 4.09 -7.86
C LEU A 128 -14.58 2.77 -8.01
N GLU A 129 -15.25 1.69 -8.42
CA GLU A 129 -14.60 0.40 -8.65
C GLU A 129 -13.58 0.50 -9.80
N GLY A 130 -13.96 1.11 -10.92
CA GLY A 130 -13.05 1.33 -12.03
C GLY A 130 -11.90 2.30 -11.70
N ALA A 131 -12.12 3.26 -10.80
CA ALA A 131 -11.06 4.13 -10.29
C ALA A 131 -10.07 3.35 -9.41
N PHE A 132 -10.58 2.55 -8.47
CA PHE A 132 -9.79 1.63 -7.66
C PHE A 132 -8.96 0.67 -8.51
N GLU A 133 -9.52 0.13 -9.60
CA GLU A 133 -8.77 -0.73 -10.52
C GLU A 133 -7.59 -0.01 -11.20
N ASP A 134 -7.74 1.28 -11.53
CA ASP A 134 -6.64 2.05 -12.13
C ASP A 134 -5.56 2.40 -11.09
N MET A 135 -5.95 2.70 -9.86
CA MET A 135 -5.00 2.89 -8.75
C MET A 135 -4.26 1.59 -8.41
N ALA A 136 -4.93 0.45 -8.41
CA ALA A 136 -4.28 -0.85 -8.24
C ALA A 136 -3.28 -1.15 -9.37
N LYS A 137 -3.54 -0.71 -10.60
CA LYS A 137 -2.59 -0.82 -11.71
C LYS A 137 -1.37 0.09 -11.48
N MET A 138 -1.54 1.28 -10.89
CA MET A 138 -0.42 2.14 -10.49
C MET A 138 0.41 1.46 -9.38
N ALA A 139 -0.23 0.94 -8.33
CA ALA A 139 0.44 0.19 -7.28
C ALA A 139 1.21 -1.02 -7.83
N ALA A 140 0.66 -1.72 -8.84
CA ALA A 140 1.36 -2.82 -9.49
C ALA A 140 2.65 -2.39 -10.22
N LYS A 141 2.65 -1.20 -10.83
CA LYS A 141 3.85 -0.60 -11.45
C LYS A 141 4.90 -0.27 -10.38
N ALA A 142 4.48 0.38 -9.30
CA ALA A 142 5.35 0.72 -8.17
C ALA A 142 5.98 -0.52 -7.52
N LEU A 143 5.17 -1.55 -7.25
CA LEU A 143 5.66 -2.84 -6.72
C LEU A 143 6.57 -3.61 -7.69
N ALA A 144 6.49 -3.31 -8.99
CA ALA A 144 7.40 -3.86 -9.99
C ALA A 144 8.72 -3.08 -10.10
N GLY A 145 8.89 -2.01 -9.33
CA GLY A 145 10.09 -1.19 -9.25
C GLY A 145 10.07 0.07 -10.12
N GLU A 146 8.94 0.40 -10.76
CA GLU A 146 8.81 1.69 -11.45
C GLU A 146 8.53 2.80 -10.43
N ARG A 147 9.27 3.91 -10.50
CA ARG A 147 9.09 5.03 -9.58
C ARG A 147 7.98 5.96 -10.03
N LEU A 148 7.21 6.48 -9.07
CA LEU A 148 6.30 7.57 -9.33
C LEU A 148 7.08 8.79 -9.84
N PRO A 149 6.61 9.48 -10.89
CA PRO A 149 7.26 10.70 -11.39
C PRO A 149 7.22 11.81 -10.33
N GLU A 150 8.34 12.50 -10.12
CA GLU A 150 8.43 13.63 -9.18
C GLU A 150 7.57 14.84 -9.62
N ASP A 151 7.30 14.95 -10.92
CA ASP A 151 6.50 16.00 -11.55
C ASP A 151 5.04 15.59 -11.82
N LEU A 152 4.57 14.51 -11.18
CA LEU A 152 3.18 14.08 -11.31
C LEU A 152 2.22 15.17 -10.81
N GLU A 153 1.38 15.67 -11.70
CA GLU A 153 0.35 16.65 -11.35
C GLU A 153 -0.78 16.00 -10.56
N ILE A 154 -0.95 16.44 -9.31
CA ILE A 154 -2.02 15.99 -8.41
C ILE A 154 -3.06 17.12 -8.31
N PRO A 155 -4.33 16.88 -8.63
CA PRO A 155 -5.37 17.89 -8.46
C PRO A 155 -5.59 18.19 -6.98
N ASP A 156 -5.81 19.47 -6.66
CA ASP A 156 -6.23 19.93 -5.34
C ASP A 156 -7.76 19.72 -5.18
N GLU A 157 -8.16 18.45 -5.15
CA GLU A 157 -9.55 18.02 -5.01
C GLU A 157 -9.65 16.88 -3.97
N ASP A 158 -10.69 16.95 -3.14
CA ASP A 158 -11.01 15.91 -2.16
C ASP A 158 -11.65 14.69 -2.86
N LEU A 159 -10.80 13.76 -3.30
CA LEU A 159 -11.16 12.55 -4.03
C LEU A 159 -10.52 11.31 -3.37
N PHE A 160 -11.21 10.17 -3.41
CA PHE A 160 -10.69 8.89 -2.93
C PHE A 160 -9.40 8.50 -3.65
N VAL A 161 -9.33 8.79 -4.95
CA VAL A 161 -8.12 8.57 -5.76
C VAL A 161 -6.90 9.32 -5.22
N ILE A 162 -7.08 10.50 -4.61
CA ILE A 162 -5.95 11.23 -4.01
C ILE A 162 -5.47 10.53 -2.74
N GLY A 163 -6.38 10.11 -1.86
CA GLY A 163 -5.98 9.34 -0.67
C GLY A 163 -5.30 8.00 -1.00
N TRP A 164 -5.71 7.35 -2.10
CA TRP A 164 -5.06 6.12 -2.59
C TRP A 164 -3.67 6.37 -3.19
N LEU A 165 -3.38 7.58 -3.65
CA LEU A 165 -2.07 7.94 -4.21
C LEU A 165 -0.97 7.85 -3.15
N ASP A 166 -1.28 8.17 -1.89
CA ASP A 166 -0.36 8.05 -0.75
C ASP A 166 0.19 6.62 -0.62
N ALA A 167 -0.64 5.61 -0.88
CA ALA A 167 -0.19 4.21 -0.85
C ALA A 167 0.83 3.88 -1.95
N ILE A 168 0.72 4.53 -3.11
CA ILE A 168 1.61 4.32 -4.26
C ILE A 168 2.93 5.06 -4.05
N ASP A 169 2.87 6.25 -3.46
CA ASP A 169 4.06 6.98 -3.04
C ASP A 169 4.82 6.23 -1.93
N ALA A 170 4.11 5.72 -0.91
CA ALA A 170 4.69 4.89 0.14
C ALA A 170 5.40 3.64 -0.43
N ILE A 171 4.82 2.97 -1.45
CA ILE A 171 5.51 1.87 -2.13
C ILE A 171 6.84 2.34 -2.73
N SER A 172 6.83 3.47 -3.44
CA SER A 172 8.04 4.01 -4.08
C SER A 172 9.12 4.35 -3.05
N THR A 173 8.72 4.94 -1.92
CA THR A 173 9.60 5.29 -0.80
C THR A 173 10.21 4.06 -0.14
N VAL A 174 9.40 3.07 0.24
CA VAL A 174 9.87 1.81 0.84
C VAL A 174 10.80 1.05 -0.12
N HIS A 175 10.48 1.04 -1.42
CA HIS A 175 11.33 0.40 -2.42
C HIS A 175 12.71 1.07 -2.49
N HIS A 176 12.75 2.40 -2.43
CA HIS A 176 14.00 3.15 -2.43
C HIS A 176 14.84 2.91 -1.18
N LEU A 177 14.21 2.84 0.01
CA LEU A 177 14.91 2.55 1.26
C LEU A 177 15.54 1.15 1.24
N ILE A 178 14.81 0.13 0.75
CA ILE A 178 15.33 -1.24 0.60
C ILE A 178 16.49 -1.30 -0.41
N GLU A 179 16.48 -0.47 -1.45
CA GLU A 179 17.61 -0.36 -2.39
C GLU A 179 18.85 0.22 -1.73
N ILE A 180 18.70 1.29 -0.92
CA ILE A 180 19.79 1.91 -0.17
C ILE A 180 20.41 0.92 0.83
N ASP A 181 19.57 0.25 1.63
CA ASP A 181 20.03 -0.74 2.63
C ASP A 181 20.84 -1.88 1.99
N ARG A 182 20.57 -2.24 0.73
CA ARG A 182 21.37 -3.26 0.02
C ARG A 182 22.73 -2.73 -0.42
N THR A 183 22.78 -1.49 -0.91
CA THR A 183 24.04 -0.89 -1.38
C THR A 183 25.02 -0.67 -0.23
N GLU A 184 24.55 -0.27 0.95
CA GLU A 184 25.42 -0.09 2.12
C GLU A 184 26.01 -1.42 2.63
N VAL A 185 25.24 -2.52 2.56
CA VAL A 185 25.74 -3.86 2.95
C VAL A 185 26.75 -4.43 1.97
N GLU A 186 26.67 -4.08 0.67
CA GLU A 186 27.64 -4.51 -0.34
C GLU A 186 28.96 -3.73 -0.23
N ASP A 187 28.91 -2.43 0.05
CA ASP A 187 30.10 -1.58 0.23
C ASP A 187 30.90 -1.93 1.51
N ASP A 188 30.25 -2.47 2.55
CA ASP A 188 30.90 -2.94 3.79
C ASP A 188 31.64 -4.30 3.64
N LEU A 189 31.49 -4.98 2.50
CA LEU A 189 32.07 -6.30 2.22
C LEU A 189 33.26 -6.26 1.23
N GLU A 190 33.61 -5.10 0.68
CA GLU A 190 34.81 -4.86 -0.16
C GLU A 190 36.00 -4.29 0.63
#